data_AF-A0A453CKA5-F1
#
_entry.id   AF-A0A453CKA5-F1
#
_cell.length_a   1.000
_cell.length_b   1.000
_cell.length_c   1.000
_cell.angle_alpha   90.00
_cell.angle_beta   90.00
_cell.angle_gamma   90.00
#
_symmetry.space_group_name_H-M   'P 1'
#
loop_
_entity.id
_entity.type
_entity.pdbx_description
1 polymer ?
#
loop_
_entity_poly.entity_id
_entity_poly.type
_entity_poly.pdbx_seq_one_letter_code
_entity_poly.pdbx_strand_id
1 'polypeptide(L)'
;SPVHVFSDKMEIAVEFSIPVQCQRLWLFCKRQNGTWRPVKPFSTEENNLSMTSLGRLLSRTFLFLNPDGVKLFLEVLNDSSPKNLSNNDGLVFLKLYDPEQTQIRYIGMVFVKASSRPSDILPKLRSLAGFCADEEMELYEEIKFEPSAMCDAIDANITFSESQIGQGDIICYQKSSKSLSHHAYPSVQIFFNRIHDLKAVVPVLYFSISEDLNSSSLLLVA
;
A
#
# COMPACT_ATOMS: atom_id res chain seq x y z
N SER A 1 13.10 3.44 -7.38
CA SER A 1 12.71 2.97 -8.72
C SER A 1 12.59 4.15 -9.66
N PRO A 2 12.91 4.00 -10.96
CA PRO A 2 12.70 5.05 -11.94
C PRO A 2 11.21 5.42 -12.02
N VAL A 3 10.91 6.71 -12.17
CA VAL A 3 9.56 7.20 -12.43
C VAL A 3 9.30 7.02 -13.92
N HIS A 4 8.41 6.09 -14.27
CA HIS A 4 7.98 5.93 -15.66
C HIS A 4 6.88 6.94 -15.96
N VAL A 5 7.02 7.64 -17.09
CA VAL A 5 6.03 8.59 -17.59
C VAL A 5 5.41 7.97 -18.84
N PHE A 6 4.08 7.82 -18.84
CA PHE A 6 3.32 7.24 -19.94
C PHE A 6 2.30 8.22 -20.49
N SER A 7 2.17 8.26 -21.82
CA SER A 7 1.24 9.12 -22.56
C SER A 7 -0.13 8.47 -22.81
N ASP A 8 -0.25 7.14 -22.67
CA ASP A 8 -1.50 6.40 -22.71
C ASP A 8 -1.35 4.95 -22.17
N LYS A 9 -2.46 4.19 -22.17
CA LYS A 9 -2.48 2.77 -21.78
C LYS A 9 -1.75 1.84 -22.75
N MET A 10 -1.58 2.23 -24.02
CA MET A 10 -0.87 1.42 -25.00
C MET A 10 0.63 1.40 -24.70
N GLU A 11 1.21 2.53 -24.28
CA GLU A 11 2.60 2.57 -23.81
C GLU A 11 2.79 1.68 -22.57
N ILE A 12 1.87 1.72 -21.61
CA ILE A 12 1.86 0.80 -20.45
C ILE A 12 1.78 -0.66 -20.92
N ALA A 13 0.98 -0.93 -21.95
CA ALA A 13 0.82 -2.28 -22.47
C ALA A 13 2.10 -2.82 -23.11
N VAL A 14 2.82 -1.99 -23.84
CA VAL A 14 4.09 -2.34 -24.47
C VAL A 14 5.18 -2.52 -23.40
N GLU A 15 5.34 -1.55 -22.51
CA GLU A 15 6.41 -1.54 -21.50
C GLU A 15 6.30 -2.73 -20.54
N PHE A 16 5.10 -2.97 -20.00
CA PHE A 16 4.90 -4.03 -19.01
C PHE A 16 4.36 -5.34 -19.59
N SER A 17 4.13 -5.40 -20.91
CA SER A 17 3.49 -6.54 -21.57
C SER A 17 2.11 -6.89 -20.97
N ILE A 18 1.32 -5.87 -20.61
CA ILE A 18 -0.02 -6.02 -20.00
C ILE A 18 -1.07 -5.49 -20.99
N PRO A 19 -1.92 -6.34 -21.58
CA PRO A 19 -2.95 -5.89 -22.52
C PRO A 19 -3.86 -4.81 -21.92
N VAL A 20 -4.30 -3.83 -22.73
CA VAL A 20 -5.12 -2.69 -22.26
C VAL A 20 -6.39 -3.14 -21.52
N GLN A 21 -7.02 -4.23 -21.97
CA GLN A 21 -8.20 -4.82 -21.33
C GLN A 21 -7.91 -5.40 -19.94
N CYS A 22 -6.64 -5.69 -19.63
CA CYS A 22 -6.17 -6.16 -18.34
C CYS A 22 -5.67 -5.02 -17.44
N GLN A 23 -5.83 -3.75 -17.83
CA GLN A 23 -5.35 -2.59 -17.08
C GLN A 23 -6.49 -1.79 -16.44
N ARG A 24 -6.53 -1.77 -15.10
CA ARG A 24 -7.32 -0.78 -14.35
C ARG A 24 -6.39 0.23 -13.69
N LEU A 25 -6.55 1.50 -14.08
CA LEU A 25 -5.80 2.61 -13.51
C LEU A 25 -6.56 3.19 -12.31
N TRP A 26 -5.78 3.49 -11.28
CA TRP A 26 -6.23 4.10 -10.04
C TRP A 26 -5.48 5.40 -9.82
N LEU A 27 -6.19 6.41 -9.31
CA LEU A 27 -5.58 7.62 -8.82
C LEU A 27 -4.76 7.29 -7.56
N PHE A 28 -3.47 7.64 -7.55
CA PHE A 28 -2.57 7.43 -6.43
C PHE A 28 -2.17 8.79 -5.83
N CYS A 29 -2.58 9.05 -4.59
CA CYS A 29 -2.46 10.37 -3.98
C CYS A 29 -1.90 10.30 -2.56
N LYS A 30 -1.33 11.41 -2.10
CA LYS A 30 -1.00 11.63 -0.70
C LYS A 30 -2.28 11.93 0.09
N ARG A 31 -2.52 11.19 1.16
CA ARG A 31 -3.60 11.42 2.13
C ARG A 31 -3.19 12.49 3.16
N GLN A 32 -4.17 12.98 3.94
CA GLN A 32 -3.93 13.96 5.01
C GLN A 32 -2.91 13.48 6.05
N ASN A 33 -2.88 12.17 6.33
CA ASN A 33 -1.93 11.56 7.27
C ASN A 33 -0.51 11.38 6.70
N GLY A 34 -0.25 11.87 5.49
CA GLY A 34 1.06 11.84 4.84
C GLY A 34 1.36 10.58 4.02
N THR A 35 0.51 9.55 4.07
CA THR A 35 0.70 8.30 3.32
C THR A 35 0.27 8.43 1.86
N TRP A 36 0.91 7.68 0.98
CA TRP A 36 0.53 7.56 -0.43
C TRP A 36 -0.28 6.29 -0.66
N ARG A 37 -1.53 6.40 -1.13
CA ARG A 37 -2.43 5.26 -1.32
C ARG A 37 -3.24 5.39 -2.62
N PRO A 38 -3.69 4.27 -3.22
CA PRO A 38 -4.72 4.32 -4.26
C PRO A 38 -6.03 4.80 -3.66
N VAL A 39 -6.72 5.72 -4.33
CA VAL A 39 -7.93 6.36 -3.80
C VAL A 39 -9.17 5.96 -4.56
N LYS A 40 -9.10 6.00 -5.90
CA LYS A 40 -10.27 5.80 -6.76
C LYS A 40 -9.85 5.16 -8.09
N PRO A 41 -10.56 4.14 -8.60
CA PRO A 41 -10.36 3.65 -9.94
C PRO A 41 -10.91 4.66 -10.96
N PHE A 42 -10.30 4.74 -12.14
CA PHE A 42 -10.84 5.58 -13.21
C PHE A 42 -12.14 5.00 -13.77
N SER A 43 -13.12 5.88 -14.00
CA SER A 43 -14.37 5.57 -14.68
C SER A 43 -14.13 5.21 -16.14
N THR A 44 -15.12 4.63 -16.82
CA THR A 44 -15.04 4.34 -18.26
C THR A 44 -14.75 5.60 -19.07
N GLU A 45 -15.35 6.74 -18.70
CA GLU A 45 -15.11 8.03 -19.34
C GLU A 45 -13.67 8.50 -19.11
N GLU A 46 -13.19 8.46 -17.86
CA GLU A 46 -11.82 8.85 -17.50
C GLU A 46 -10.78 8.00 -18.25
N ASN A 47 -11.05 6.71 -18.44
CA ASN A 47 -10.18 5.80 -19.20
C ASN A 47 -10.16 6.05 -20.72
N ASN A 48 -11.18 6.73 -21.27
CA ASN A 48 -11.26 7.06 -22.69
C ASN A 48 -10.63 8.42 -23.02
N LEU A 49 -10.22 9.19 -22.01
CA LEU A 49 -9.54 10.46 -22.21
C LEU A 49 -8.07 10.25 -22.59
N SER A 50 -7.54 11.15 -23.44
CA SER A 50 -6.08 11.24 -23.62
C SER A 50 -5.40 11.64 -22.31
N MET A 51 -4.15 11.23 -22.07
CA MET A 51 -3.45 11.57 -20.83
C MET A 51 -3.28 13.07 -20.62
N THR A 52 -3.21 13.88 -21.68
CA THR A 52 -3.23 15.34 -21.58
C THR A 52 -4.56 15.86 -21.05
N SER A 53 -5.69 15.27 -21.48
CA SER A 53 -7.03 15.66 -21.04
C SER A 53 -7.33 15.13 -19.65
N LEU A 54 -6.89 13.91 -19.34
CA LEU A 54 -6.94 13.31 -18.02
C LEU A 54 -6.07 14.09 -17.03
N GLY A 55 -4.86 14.46 -17.45
CA GLY A 55 -3.97 15.36 -16.72
C GLY A 55 -4.67 16.67 -16.39
N ARG A 56 -5.29 17.34 -17.37
CA ARG A 56 -6.04 18.59 -17.14
C ARG A 56 -7.25 18.40 -16.22
N LEU A 57 -7.99 17.29 -16.35
CA LEU A 57 -9.13 16.95 -15.50
C LEU A 57 -8.66 16.78 -14.05
N LEU A 58 -7.63 15.96 -13.85
CA LEU A 58 -7.05 15.70 -12.54
C LEU A 58 -6.35 16.93 -11.97
N SER A 59 -5.77 17.80 -12.82
CA SER A 59 -5.21 19.09 -12.43
C SER A 59 -6.26 20.04 -11.87
N ARG A 60 -7.50 20.02 -12.37
CA ARG A 60 -8.56 20.90 -11.85
C ARG A 60 -9.09 20.43 -10.48
N THR A 61 -8.93 19.14 -10.16
CA THR A 61 -9.57 18.51 -9.00
C THR A 61 -8.58 18.03 -7.93
N PHE A 62 -7.35 17.70 -8.30
CA PHE A 62 -6.40 16.93 -7.47
C PHE A 62 -4.94 17.44 -7.48
N LEU A 63 -4.62 18.56 -8.15
CA LEU A 63 -3.25 19.13 -8.16
C LEU A 63 -2.76 19.49 -6.75
N PHE A 64 -3.65 19.92 -5.85
CA PHE A 64 -3.30 20.14 -4.43
C PHE A 64 -2.77 18.88 -3.73
N LEU A 65 -3.17 17.69 -4.20
CA LEU A 65 -2.71 16.41 -3.65
C LEU A 65 -1.42 15.91 -4.33
N ASN A 66 -1.07 16.47 -5.49
CA ASN A 66 0.00 16.00 -6.39
C ASN A 66 0.71 17.16 -7.12
N PRO A 67 1.48 18.00 -6.40
CA PRO A 67 2.18 19.14 -7.01
C PRO A 67 3.25 18.71 -8.02
N ASP A 68 3.84 17.52 -7.86
CA ASP A 68 4.89 16.98 -8.73
C ASP A 68 4.35 16.22 -9.96
N GLY A 69 3.03 16.25 -10.18
CA GLY A 69 2.35 15.55 -11.26
C GLY A 69 1.51 14.35 -10.80
N VAL A 70 0.58 13.92 -11.66
CA VAL A 70 -0.36 12.83 -11.37
C VAL A 70 0.38 11.50 -11.24
N LYS A 71 0.23 10.83 -10.10
CA LYS A 71 0.71 9.46 -9.90
C LYS A 71 -0.44 8.48 -10.04
N LEU A 72 -0.15 7.34 -10.65
CA LEU A 72 -1.12 6.30 -10.92
C LEU A 72 -0.70 4.98 -10.28
N PHE A 73 -1.68 4.19 -9.89
CA PHE A 73 -1.52 2.80 -9.51
C PHE A 73 -2.18 1.93 -10.58
N LEU A 74 -1.44 0.94 -11.10
CA LEU A 74 -1.93 -0.01 -12.09
C LEU A 74 -2.34 -1.32 -11.40
N GLU A 75 -3.63 -1.63 -11.43
CA GLU A 75 -4.14 -2.95 -11.11
C GLU A 75 -4.16 -3.81 -12.39
N VAL A 76 -3.51 -4.97 -12.32
CA VAL A 76 -3.52 -5.96 -13.40
C VAL A 76 -4.71 -6.89 -13.19
N LEU A 77 -5.67 -6.83 -14.12
CA LEU A 77 -6.89 -7.60 -14.05
C LEU A 77 -6.68 -9.04 -14.48
N ASN A 78 -7.35 -9.96 -13.79
CA ASN A 78 -7.47 -11.36 -14.14
C ASN A 78 -8.95 -11.79 -14.11
N ASP A 79 -9.23 -13.06 -14.38
CA ASP A 79 -10.61 -13.58 -14.45
C ASP A 79 -11.41 -13.43 -13.13
N SER A 80 -10.71 -13.37 -12.00
CA SER A 80 -11.31 -13.16 -10.67
C SER A 80 -11.46 -11.68 -10.28
N SER A 81 -10.88 -10.76 -11.06
CA SER A 81 -10.99 -9.32 -10.79
C SER A 81 -12.43 -8.85 -10.99
N PRO A 82 -13.01 -8.10 -10.03
CA PRO A 82 -14.37 -7.59 -10.18
C PRO A 82 -14.48 -6.68 -11.40
N LYS A 83 -15.36 -6.95 -12.37
CA LYS A 83 -15.44 -6.15 -13.60
C LYS A 83 -15.94 -4.73 -13.34
N ASN A 84 -16.96 -4.61 -12.49
CA ASN A 84 -17.57 -3.34 -12.11
C ASN A 84 -17.40 -3.14 -10.60
N LEU A 85 -16.72 -2.06 -10.22
CA LEU A 85 -16.56 -1.67 -8.82
C LEU A 85 -17.70 -0.73 -8.44
N SER A 86 -18.33 -0.99 -7.31
CA SER A 86 -19.31 -0.11 -6.69
C SER A 86 -18.66 0.74 -5.59
N ASN A 87 -19.35 1.77 -5.12
CA ASN A 87 -18.90 2.56 -3.96
C ASN A 87 -18.84 1.74 -2.66
N ASN A 88 -19.46 0.56 -2.63
CA ASN A 88 -19.40 -0.36 -1.49
C ASN A 88 -18.18 -1.31 -1.56
N ASP A 89 -17.42 -1.31 -2.65
CA ASP A 89 -16.20 -2.10 -2.78
C ASP A 89 -15.00 -1.29 -2.29
N GLY A 90 -14.22 -1.84 -1.38
CA GLY A 90 -12.95 -1.28 -0.91
C GLY A 90 -11.78 -2.15 -1.36
N LEU A 91 -10.80 -1.55 -2.05
CA LEU A 91 -9.53 -2.19 -2.36
C LEU A 91 -8.61 -2.14 -1.14
N VAL A 92 -8.32 -3.28 -0.54
CA VAL A 92 -7.45 -3.39 0.64
C VAL A 92 -6.19 -4.17 0.30
N PHE A 93 -5.05 -3.68 0.78
CA PHE A 93 -3.74 -4.30 0.64
C PHE A 93 -3.42 -5.17 1.84
N LEU A 94 -2.71 -6.26 1.59
CA LEU A 94 -2.44 -7.30 2.57
C LEU A 94 -0.94 -7.43 2.83
N LYS A 95 -0.56 -7.38 4.10
CA LYS A 95 0.79 -7.69 4.57
C LYS A 95 0.74 -8.78 5.64
N LEU A 96 1.59 -9.79 5.51
CA LEU A 96 1.77 -10.83 6.52
C LEU A 96 3.01 -10.49 7.34
N TYR A 97 2.84 -10.38 8.65
CA TYR A 97 3.94 -10.30 9.60
C TYR A 97 4.24 -11.69 10.17
N ASP A 98 5.51 -12.05 10.16
CA ASP A 98 6.06 -13.29 10.71
C ASP A 98 6.95 -12.95 11.91
N PRO A 99 6.48 -13.16 13.15
CA PRO A 99 7.26 -12.88 14.36
C PRO A 99 8.47 -13.80 14.56
N GLU A 100 8.45 -15.02 14.00
CA GLU A 100 9.56 -15.97 14.11
C GLU A 100 10.75 -15.50 13.27
N GLN A 101 10.46 -15.01 12.06
CA GLN A 101 11.47 -14.47 11.14
C GLN A 101 11.73 -12.97 11.33
N THR A 102 10.90 -12.29 12.13
CA THR A 102 10.90 -10.82 12.30
C THR A 102 10.80 -10.07 10.96
N GLN A 103 9.95 -10.57 10.06
CA GLN A 103 9.79 -10.05 8.71
C GLN A 103 8.34 -9.74 8.38
N ILE A 104 8.13 -8.69 7.58
CA ILE A 104 6.84 -8.38 7.00
C ILE A 104 6.91 -8.52 5.48
N ARG A 105 5.91 -9.18 4.89
CA ARG A 105 5.86 -9.48 3.46
C ARG A 105 4.56 -8.97 2.85
N TYR A 106 4.64 -8.42 1.65
CA TYR A 106 3.46 -8.09 0.86
C TYR A 106 2.84 -9.37 0.30
N ILE A 107 1.54 -9.54 0.49
CA ILE A 107 0.81 -10.74 0.09
C ILE A 107 -0.03 -10.49 -1.17
N GLY A 108 -0.59 -9.29 -1.30
CA GLY A 108 -1.46 -8.95 -2.41
C GLY A 108 -2.52 -7.94 -2.02
N MET A 109 -3.61 -7.94 -2.76
CA MET A 109 -4.75 -7.07 -2.54
C MET A 109 -6.05 -7.88 -2.64
N VAL A 110 -7.08 -7.41 -1.94
CA VAL A 110 -8.42 -8.00 -1.97
C VAL A 110 -9.46 -6.88 -2.05
N PHE A 111 -10.60 -7.20 -2.65
CA PHE A 111 -11.78 -6.34 -2.58
C PHE A 111 -12.69 -6.81 -1.45
N VAL A 112 -13.04 -5.90 -0.55
CA VAL A 112 -13.96 -6.15 0.56
C VAL A 112 -15.22 -5.31 0.38
N LYS A 113 -16.35 -5.80 0.89
CA LYS A 113 -17.58 -5.01 0.94
C LYS A 113 -17.58 -4.17 2.21
N ALA A 114 -17.94 -2.89 2.12
CA ALA A 114 -18.06 -2.00 3.27
C ALA A 114 -18.92 -2.61 4.40
N SER A 115 -19.99 -3.32 4.05
CA SER A 115 -20.89 -4.01 4.98
C SER A 115 -20.41 -5.38 5.49
N SER A 116 -19.31 -5.91 4.96
CA SER A 116 -18.73 -7.18 5.42
C SER A 116 -17.80 -6.96 6.61
N ARG A 117 -17.44 -8.05 7.30
CA ARG A 117 -16.59 -8.02 8.50
C ARG A 117 -15.20 -8.58 8.18
N PRO A 118 -14.15 -8.17 8.92
CA PRO A 118 -12.84 -8.80 8.77
C PRO A 118 -12.84 -10.30 9.05
N SER A 119 -13.73 -10.79 9.93
CA SER A 119 -13.93 -12.23 10.16
C SER A 119 -14.33 -13.01 8.90
N ASP A 120 -15.05 -12.39 7.97
CA ASP A 120 -15.51 -13.03 6.72
C ASP A 120 -14.34 -13.39 5.79
N ILE A 121 -13.22 -12.66 5.89
CA ILE A 121 -12.04 -12.88 5.03
C ILE A 121 -10.94 -13.72 5.69
N LEU A 122 -11.05 -14.06 6.97
CA LEU A 122 -10.04 -14.85 7.69
C LEU A 122 -9.68 -16.17 7.00
N PRO A 123 -10.64 -16.98 6.48
CA PRO A 123 -10.29 -18.21 5.77
C PRO A 123 -9.41 -17.96 4.55
N LYS A 124 -9.65 -16.86 3.83
CA LYS A 124 -8.83 -16.45 2.68
C LYS A 124 -7.44 -16.02 3.12
N LEU A 125 -7.33 -15.23 4.20
CA LEU A 125 -6.05 -14.80 4.74
C LEU A 125 -5.19 -15.98 5.20
N ARG A 126 -5.77 -16.96 5.91
CA ARG A 126 -5.07 -18.20 6.30
C ARG A 126 -4.54 -18.96 5.10
N SER A 127 -5.38 -19.13 4.07
CA SER A 127 -4.98 -19.79 2.83
C SER A 127 -3.81 -19.08 2.14
N LEU A 128 -3.84 -17.74 2.07
CA LEU A 128 -2.75 -16.95 1.50
C LEU A 128 -1.45 -17.02 2.34
N ALA A 129 -1.59 -17.19 3.66
CA ALA A 129 -0.47 -17.31 4.58
C ALA A 129 0.13 -18.72 4.66
N GLY A 130 -0.58 -19.73 4.16
CA GLY A 130 -0.23 -21.14 4.38
C GLY A 130 -0.49 -21.60 5.82
N PHE A 131 -1.43 -20.99 6.54
CA PHE A 131 -1.79 -21.36 7.91
C PHE A 131 -2.82 -22.50 7.94
N CYS A 132 -2.86 -23.21 9.07
CA CYS A 132 -3.93 -24.17 9.37
C CYS A 132 -5.29 -23.46 9.41
N ALA A 133 -6.38 -24.17 9.07
CA ALA A 133 -7.71 -23.58 8.93
C ALA A 133 -8.27 -23.01 10.26
N ASP A 134 -7.83 -23.56 11.38
CA ASP A 134 -8.17 -23.22 12.76
C ASP A 134 -7.16 -22.29 13.43
N GLU A 135 -6.09 -21.89 12.72
CA GLU A 135 -5.06 -21.00 13.26
C GLU A 135 -5.67 -19.67 13.74
N GLU A 136 -5.44 -19.32 15.01
CA GLU A 136 -5.84 -18.03 15.56
C GLU A 136 -4.97 -16.91 14.99
N MET A 137 -5.61 -15.82 14.56
CA MET A 137 -4.94 -14.71 13.90
C MET A 137 -5.37 -13.37 14.48
N GLU A 138 -4.45 -12.41 14.40
CA GLU A 138 -4.69 -11.02 14.75
C GLU A 138 -4.54 -10.16 13.49
N LEU A 139 -5.40 -9.15 13.38
CA LEU A 139 -5.45 -8.21 12.28
C LEU A 139 -5.14 -6.82 12.82
N TYR A 140 -4.37 -6.06 12.04
CA TYR A 140 -3.98 -4.70 12.35
C TYR A 140 -4.09 -3.82 11.10
N GLU A 141 -4.52 -2.58 11.27
CA GLU A 141 -4.48 -1.57 10.21
C GLU A 141 -3.12 -0.86 10.26
N GLU A 142 -2.39 -0.83 9.14
CA GLU A 142 -1.25 0.08 9.00
C GLU A 142 -1.76 1.46 8.55
N ILE A 143 -1.83 2.40 9.50
CA ILE A 143 -2.37 3.75 9.26
C ILE A 143 -1.31 4.66 8.64
N LYS A 144 -0.12 4.72 9.26
CA LYS A 144 1.05 5.45 8.76
C LYS A 144 2.33 4.91 9.41
N PHE A 145 3.46 5.16 8.75
CA PHE A 145 4.77 4.81 9.28
C PHE A 145 5.58 6.06 9.70
N GLU A 146 5.50 7.14 8.92
CA GLU A 146 6.15 8.42 9.21
C GLU A 146 5.09 9.50 9.50
N PRO A 147 5.34 10.44 10.42
CA PRO A 147 6.53 10.61 11.28
C PRO A 147 6.48 9.76 12.56
N SER A 148 5.51 8.86 12.66
CA SER A 148 5.31 7.97 13.80
C SER A 148 4.65 6.70 13.30
N ALA A 149 5.20 5.54 13.67
CA ALA A 149 4.56 4.27 13.38
C ALA A 149 3.20 4.21 14.08
N MET A 150 2.13 4.05 13.30
CA MET A 150 0.77 3.86 13.78
C MET A 150 0.18 2.61 13.14
N CYS A 151 -0.11 1.64 13.98
CA CYS A 151 -0.70 0.38 13.59
C CYS A 151 -1.67 -0.07 14.68
N ASP A 152 -2.96 -0.11 14.33
CA ASP A 152 -4.04 -0.30 15.31
C ASP A 152 -4.70 -1.66 15.11
N ALA A 153 -5.08 -2.32 16.20
CA ALA A 153 -5.75 -3.61 16.13
C ALA A 153 -7.14 -3.47 15.49
N ILE A 154 -7.50 -4.41 14.63
CA ILE A 154 -8.79 -4.45 13.96
C ILE A 154 -9.71 -5.39 14.73
N ASP A 155 -10.88 -4.91 15.13
CA ASP A 155 -11.95 -5.78 15.64
C ASP A 155 -12.59 -6.56 14.48
N ALA A 156 -12.45 -7.88 14.51
CA ALA A 156 -12.94 -8.76 13.45
C ALA A 156 -14.48 -8.88 13.41
N ASN A 157 -15.19 -8.37 14.41
CA ASN A 157 -16.65 -8.54 14.56
C ASN A 157 -17.46 -7.32 14.05
N ILE A 158 -16.82 -6.17 13.88
CA ILE A 158 -17.45 -4.98 13.32
C ILE A 158 -17.28 -4.95 11.81
N THR A 159 -18.11 -4.15 11.12
CA THR A 159 -18.02 -4.03 9.65
C THR A 159 -16.79 -3.22 9.25
N PHE A 160 -16.28 -3.44 8.04
CA PHE A 160 -15.19 -2.63 7.48
C PHE A 160 -15.54 -1.13 7.45
N SER A 161 -16.80 -0.78 7.17
CA SER A 161 -17.26 0.61 7.25
C SER A 161 -17.20 1.19 8.65
N GLU A 162 -17.56 0.41 9.68
CA GLU A 162 -17.49 0.86 11.08
C GLU A 162 -16.04 1.04 11.54
N SER A 163 -15.13 0.17 11.09
CA SER A 163 -13.70 0.29 11.35
C SER A 163 -13.00 1.31 10.44
N GLN A 164 -13.73 2.01 9.56
CA GLN A 164 -13.17 2.95 8.58
C GLN A 164 -12.11 2.34 7.63
N ILE A 165 -12.16 1.02 7.42
CA ILE A 165 -11.26 0.30 6.50
C ILE A 165 -11.91 0.22 5.12
N GLY A 166 -11.19 0.63 4.10
CA GLY A 166 -11.65 0.57 2.73
C GLY A 166 -10.56 0.90 1.71
N GLN A 167 -10.83 1.91 0.87
CA GLN A 167 -10.08 2.15 -0.35
C GLN A 167 -8.63 2.54 -0.10
N GLY A 168 -7.72 1.63 -0.44
CA GLY A 168 -6.28 1.81 -0.31
C GLY A 168 -5.76 1.54 1.10
N ASP A 169 -6.56 0.99 2.01
CA ASP A 169 -6.08 0.64 3.36
C ASP A 169 -5.22 -0.62 3.36
N ILE A 170 -4.36 -0.75 4.38
CA ILE A 170 -3.42 -1.86 4.50
C ILE A 170 -3.79 -2.64 5.76
N ILE A 171 -4.15 -3.90 5.59
CA ILE A 171 -4.32 -4.86 6.68
C ILE A 171 -3.03 -5.65 6.81
N CYS A 172 -2.38 -5.48 7.96
CA CYS A 172 -1.34 -6.37 8.46
C CYS A 172 -2.00 -7.51 9.23
N TYR A 173 -1.54 -8.74 9.03
CA TYR A 173 -2.04 -9.88 9.77
C TYR A 173 -0.91 -10.82 10.19
N GLN A 174 -1.14 -11.59 11.24
CA GLN A 174 -0.18 -12.51 11.84
C GLN A 174 -0.89 -13.62 12.63
N LYS A 175 -0.14 -14.65 13.03
CA LYS A 175 -0.60 -15.59 14.07
C LYS A 175 -0.80 -14.86 15.40
N SER A 176 -1.68 -15.38 16.26
CA SER A 176 -1.96 -14.75 17.55
C SER A 176 -0.70 -14.60 18.40
N SER A 177 -0.49 -13.38 18.89
CA SER A 177 0.61 -13.02 19.79
C SER A 177 0.67 -13.87 21.07
N LYS A 178 -0.46 -14.43 21.53
CA LYS A 178 -0.51 -15.34 22.69
C LYS A 178 0.39 -16.56 22.50
N SER A 179 0.42 -17.10 21.28
CA SER A 179 1.27 -18.25 20.92
C SER A 179 2.75 -17.86 20.74
N LEU A 180 3.05 -16.55 20.67
CA LEU A 180 4.35 -16.02 20.26
C LEU A 180 4.98 -15.11 21.32
N SER A 181 4.47 -15.11 22.56
CA SER A 181 4.92 -14.21 23.65
C SER A 181 6.41 -14.30 23.99
N HIS A 182 7.09 -15.37 23.60
CA HIS A 182 8.55 -15.55 23.76
C HIS A 182 9.40 -14.80 22.71
N HIS A 183 8.80 -14.28 21.65
CA HIS A 183 9.51 -13.56 20.59
C HIS A 183 9.77 -12.11 20.98
N ALA A 184 10.88 -11.54 20.51
CA ALA A 184 11.25 -10.15 20.79
C ALA A 184 10.21 -9.14 20.27
N TYR A 185 9.55 -9.46 19.15
CA TYR A 185 8.57 -8.63 18.49
C TYR A 185 7.30 -9.46 18.21
N PRO A 186 6.47 -9.74 19.23
CA PRO A 186 5.36 -10.67 19.09
C PRO A 186 4.20 -10.10 18.27
N SER A 187 4.20 -8.79 17.98
CA SER A 187 3.21 -8.16 17.11
C SER A 187 3.81 -7.19 16.10
N VAL A 188 3.12 -7.02 14.97
CA VAL A 188 3.49 -6.08 13.91
C VAL A 188 3.55 -4.64 14.40
N GLN A 189 2.69 -4.29 15.38
CA GLN A 189 2.70 -2.98 16.02
C GLN A 189 4.03 -2.73 16.75
N ILE A 190 4.48 -3.70 17.56
CA ILE A 190 5.76 -3.60 18.27
C ILE A 190 6.92 -3.58 17.27
N PHE A 191 6.85 -4.42 16.24
CA PHE A 191 7.85 -4.45 15.18
C PHE A 191 7.99 -3.10 14.47
N PHE A 192 6.88 -2.48 14.04
CA PHE A 192 6.91 -1.17 13.39
C PHE A 192 7.46 -0.07 14.29
N ASN A 193 7.04 -0.03 15.57
CA ASN A 193 7.58 0.92 16.54
C ASN A 193 9.10 0.75 16.67
N ARG A 194 9.58 -0.49 16.75
CA ARG A 194 11.02 -0.76 16.81
C ARG A 194 11.76 -0.28 15.57
N ILE A 195 11.28 -0.59 14.37
CA ILE A 195 11.92 -0.16 13.12
C ILE A 195 11.94 1.36 13.00
N HIS A 196 10.85 2.02 13.42
CA HIS A 196 10.77 3.47 13.45
C HIS A 196 11.80 4.07 14.42
N ASP A 197 11.91 3.55 15.66
CA ASP A 197 12.90 4.01 16.64
C ASP A 197 14.33 3.83 16.13
N LEU A 198 14.62 2.71 15.48
CA LEU A 198 15.94 2.47 14.87
C LEU A 198 16.26 3.50 13.78
N LYS A 199 15.28 3.88 12.95
CA LYS A 199 15.47 4.95 11.95
C LYS A 199 15.69 6.32 12.57
N ALA A 200 15.07 6.61 13.71
CA ALA A 200 15.28 7.87 14.42
C ALA A 200 16.67 7.98 15.07
N VAL A 201 17.28 6.84 15.44
CA VAL A 201 18.58 6.78 16.14
C VAL A 201 19.77 6.65 15.18
N VAL A 202 19.59 6.10 13.98
CA VAL A 202 20.67 6.00 12.99
C VAL A 202 20.80 7.32 12.25
N PRO A 203 21.89 8.10 12.41
CA PRO A 203 22.14 9.23 11.52
C PRO A 203 22.26 8.70 10.10
N VAL A 204 21.31 9.07 9.25
CA VAL A 204 21.41 8.80 7.82
C VAL A 204 22.53 9.69 7.29
N LEU A 205 23.73 9.15 7.17
CA LEU A 205 24.84 9.82 6.52
C LEU A 205 24.56 9.86 5.01
N TYR A 206 24.12 11.03 4.53
CA TYR A 206 24.03 11.30 3.10
C TYR A 206 25.42 11.67 2.59
N PHE A 207 25.94 10.91 1.63
CA PHE A 207 27.18 11.25 0.93
C PHE A 207 26.81 11.70 -0.49
N SER A 208 27.20 12.93 -0.88
CA SER A 208 27.26 13.32 -2.28
C SER A 208 28.71 13.28 -2.74
N ILE A 209 28.99 12.52 -3.80
CA ILE A 209 30.27 12.60 -4.48
C ILE A 209 30.15 13.76 -5.48
N SER A 210 30.84 14.86 -5.21
CA SER A 210 31.09 15.92 -6.20
C SER A 210 32.31 15.50 -7.01
N GLU A 211 32.17 15.35 -8.33
CA GLU A 211 33.33 15.29 -9.22
C GLU A 211 33.86 16.71 -9.45
N ASP A 212 34.63 17.22 -8.49
CA ASP A 212 35.55 18.32 -8.79
C ASP A 212 36.85 17.73 -9.34
N LEU A 213 37.06 17.92 -10.65
CA LEU A 213 38.17 17.39 -11.45
C LEU A 213 39.59 17.83 -10.99
N ASN A 214 39.79 18.39 -9.80
CA ASN A 214 41.10 18.84 -9.35
C ASN A 214 41.41 18.78 -7.84
N SER A 215 40.59 18.15 -6.99
CA SER A 215 41.01 17.90 -5.59
C SER A 215 40.25 16.76 -4.94
N SER A 216 40.94 15.65 -4.66
CA SER A 216 40.45 14.54 -3.85
C SER A 216 40.42 14.93 -2.38
N SER A 217 39.37 15.64 -1.96
CA SER A 217 39.13 15.93 -0.54
C SER A 217 37.69 15.57 -0.16
N LEU A 218 37.56 14.56 0.71
CA LEU A 218 36.31 14.17 1.36
C LEU A 218 35.94 15.25 2.39
N LEU A 219 34.88 16.02 2.11
CA LEU A 219 34.31 16.92 3.11
C LEU A 219 33.35 16.13 4.00
N LEU A 220 33.69 15.97 5.28
CA LEU A 220 32.77 15.47 6.29
C LEU A 220 31.88 16.63 6.74
N VAL A 221 30.62 16.65 6.30
CA VAL A 221 29.60 17.51 6.90
C VAL A 221 28.82 16.63 7.86
N ALA A 222 29.01 16.87 9.15
CA ALA A 222 28.22 16.28 10.24
C ALA A 222 26.94 17.09 10.47
#